data_AF-A0AAD1IGY1-F1
#
_entry.id   AF-A0AAD1IGY1-F1
#
_cell.length_a   1.000
_cell.length_b   1.000
_cell.length_c   1.000
_cell.angle_alpha   90.00
_cell.angle_beta   90.00
_cell.angle_gamma   90.00
#
_symmetry.space_group_name_H-M   'P 1'
#
loop_
_entity.id
_entity.type
_entity.pdbx_description
1 polymer ?
#
loop_
_entity_poly.entity_id
_entity_poly.type
_entity_poly.pdbx_seq_one_letter_code
_entity_poly.pdbx_strand_id
1 'polypeptide(L)'
;MYTNEFPEETLRNNFEHWLCEAIRTGVRNGHLQPLTPLTTQTWQLIDEVADAAAAVGGQSAHVARLQDVVLAARDQFARQLDGSHRAPEMLLGQVAS
;
A
#
# COMPACT_ATOMS: atom_id res chain seq x y z
N MET A 1 21.03 17.05 8.58
CA MET A 1 19.62 16.73 8.92
C MET A 1 19.30 15.46 8.16
N TYR A 2 19.33 14.30 8.83
CA TYR A 2 18.90 13.04 8.21
C TYR A 2 17.38 13.06 8.22
N THR A 3 16.72 13.19 7.07
CA THR A 3 15.29 12.94 7.01
C THR A 3 15.11 11.44 7.23
N ASN A 4 14.36 11.05 8.27
CA ASN A 4 13.98 9.67 8.53
C ASN A 4 12.93 9.19 7.49
N GLU A 5 13.16 9.51 6.23
CA GLU A 5 12.31 9.14 5.12
C GLU A 5 12.89 7.88 4.50
N PHE A 6 12.12 6.79 4.52
CA PHE A 6 12.45 5.63 3.73
C PHE A 6 12.51 6.05 2.25
N PRO A 7 13.53 5.61 1.48
CA PRO A 7 13.58 5.92 0.06
C PRO A 7 12.27 5.50 -0.62
N GLU A 8 11.73 6.36 -1.50
CA GLU A 8 10.49 6.07 -2.23
C GLU A 8 10.54 4.70 -2.92
N GLU A 9 11.69 4.36 -3.50
CA GLU A 9 11.97 3.06 -4.09
C GLU A 9 11.78 1.90 -3.10
N THR A 10 12.21 2.07 -1.84
CA THR A 10 11.99 1.07 -0.78
C THR A 10 10.50 0.90 -0.49
N LEU A 11 9.74 2.00 -0.45
CA LEU A 11 8.28 1.95 -0.27
C LEU A 11 7.60 1.22 -1.42
N ARG A 12 7.99 1.52 -2.67
CA ARG A 12 7.45 0.87 -3.89
C ARG A 12 7.77 -0.62 -3.90
N ASN A 13 9.03 -1.00 -3.63
CA ASN A 13 9.46 -2.39 -3.60
C ASN A 13 8.70 -3.20 -2.53
N ASN A 14 8.57 -2.62 -1.33
CA ASN A 14 7.83 -3.23 -0.24
C ASN A 14 6.34 -3.41 -0.57
N PHE A 15 5.69 -2.38 -1.13
CA PHE A 15 4.29 -2.45 -1.54
C PHE A 15 4.06 -3.53 -2.60
N GLU A 16 4.84 -3.54 -3.68
CA GLU A 16 4.67 -4.52 -4.76
C GLU A 16 4.98 -5.94 -4.28
N HIS A 17 5.96 -6.12 -3.39
CA HIS A 17 6.22 -7.42 -2.76
C HIS A 17 5.00 -7.95 -2.02
N TRP A 18 4.43 -7.15 -1.12
CA TRP A 18 3.28 -7.58 -0.31
C TRP A 18 2.00 -7.75 -1.13
N LEU A 19 1.80 -6.90 -2.14
CA LEU A 19 0.68 -7.03 -3.07
C LEU A 19 0.78 -8.35 -3.85
N CYS A 20 1.96 -8.68 -4.37
CA CYS A 20 2.19 -9.96 -5.06
C CYS A 20 1.97 -11.15 -4.13
N GLU A 21 2.45 -11.10 -2.89
CA GLU A 21 2.26 -12.17 -1.92
C GLU A 21 0.79 -12.37 -1.55
N ALA A 22 0.03 -11.28 -1.37
CA ALA A 22 -1.42 -11.34 -1.14
C ALA A 22 -2.16 -12.00 -2.31
N ILE A 23 -1.84 -11.63 -3.55
CA ILE A 23 -2.43 -12.23 -4.76
C ILE A 23 -2.07 -13.71 -4.86
N ARG A 24 -0.79 -14.06 -4.61
CA ARG A 24 -0.26 -15.42 -4.77
C ARG A 24 -0.81 -16.40 -3.74
N THR A 25 -0.96 -15.95 -2.49
CA THR A 25 -1.26 -16.83 -1.36
C THR A 25 -2.70 -16.72 -0.87
N GLY A 26 -3.37 -15.58 -1.11
CA GLY A 26 -4.66 -15.28 -0.48
C GLY A 26 -4.57 -15.12 1.04
N VAL A 27 -3.37 -14.92 1.59
CA VAL A 27 -3.14 -14.81 3.04
C VAL A 27 -2.96 -13.35 3.43
N ARG A 28 -3.64 -12.96 4.51
CA ARG A 28 -3.52 -11.62 5.11
C ARG A 28 -2.13 -11.42 5.71
N ASN A 29 -1.55 -10.25 5.46
CA ASN A 29 -0.21 -9.87 5.91
C ASN A 29 -0.23 -8.72 6.93
N GLY A 30 -1.41 -8.36 7.47
CA GLY A 30 -1.56 -7.31 8.47
C GLY A 30 -0.70 -7.47 9.75
N HIS A 31 -0.17 -8.66 10.05
CA HIS A 31 0.78 -8.87 11.14
C HIS A 31 2.18 -8.28 10.87
N LEU A 32 2.49 -7.94 9.62
CA LEU A 32 3.77 -7.35 9.19
C LEU A 32 3.73 -5.83 9.10
N GLN A 33 2.59 -5.23 9.49
CA GLN A 33 2.37 -3.78 9.61
C GLN A 33 3.51 -3.01 10.29
N PRO A 34 4.03 -3.43 11.46
CA PRO A 34 5.10 -2.67 12.12
C PRO A 34 6.48 -2.87 11.48
N LEU A 35 6.65 -3.85 10.59
CA LEU A 35 7.94 -4.18 9.98
C LEU A 35 8.12 -3.57 8.58
N THR A 36 7.02 -3.18 7.93
CA THR A 36 7.06 -2.57 6.60
C THR A 36 6.46 -1.16 6.65
N PRO A 37 7.16 -0.14 6.13
CA PRO A 37 6.71 1.25 6.15
C PRO A 37 5.55 1.53 5.15
N LEU A 38 4.37 0.97 5.41
CA LEU A 38 3.14 1.31 4.70
C LEU A 38 2.11 1.87 5.69
N THR A 39 1.22 2.74 5.23
CA THR A 39 0.15 3.25 6.09
C THR A 39 -0.83 2.13 6.43
N THR A 40 -1.54 2.25 7.56
CA THR A 40 -2.60 1.32 7.96
C THR A 40 -3.64 1.12 6.84
N GLN A 41 -3.98 2.19 6.11
CA GLN A 41 -4.95 2.12 5.02
C GLN A 41 -4.43 1.30 3.83
N THR A 42 -3.15 1.47 3.44
CA THR A 42 -2.52 0.64 2.40
C THR A 42 -2.49 -0.82 2.82
N TRP A 43 -2.19 -1.10 4.09
CA TRP A 43 -2.21 -2.46 4.62
C TRP A 43 -3.58 -3.11 4.62
N GLN A 44 -4.64 -2.38 4.96
CA GLN A 44 -6.02 -2.87 4.89
C GLN A 44 -6.39 -3.30 3.47
N LEU A 45 -5.98 -2.54 2.46
CA LEU A 45 -6.24 -2.88 1.06
C LEU A 45 -5.43 -4.11 0.60
N ILE A 46 -4.21 -4.30 1.08
CA ILE A 46 -3.44 -5.54 0.82
C ILE A 46 -4.16 -6.76 1.43
N ASP A 47 -4.73 -6.63 2.63
CA ASP A 47 -5.52 -7.69 3.24
C ASP A 47 -6.83 -7.96 2.46
N GLU A 48 -7.46 -6.93 1.90
CA GLU A 48 -8.62 -7.09 1.00
C GLU A 48 -8.26 -7.79 -0.32
N VAL A 49 -7.07 -7.53 -0.88
CA VAL A 49 -6.54 -8.26 -2.03
C VAL A 49 -6.36 -9.74 -1.70
N ALA A 50 -5.82 -10.05 -0.52
CA ALA A 50 -5.68 -11.43 -0.06
C ALA A 50 -7.04 -12.14 0.05
N ASP A 51 -8.03 -11.48 0.66
CA ASP A 51 -9.40 -12.02 0.78
C ASP A 51 -10.04 -12.25 -0.60
N ALA A 52 -9.86 -11.31 -1.54
CA ALA A 52 -10.38 -11.44 -2.89
C ALA A 52 -9.70 -12.58 -3.66
N ALA A 53 -8.37 -12.72 -3.53
CA ALA A 53 -7.58 -13.77 -4.17
C ALA A 53 -7.99 -15.17 -3.66
N ALA A 54 -8.18 -15.32 -2.34
CA ALA A 54 -8.66 -16.55 -1.74
C ALA A 54 -10.06 -16.97 -2.26
N ALA A 55 -10.89 -16.00 -2.63
CA ALA A 55 -12.23 -16.24 -3.16
C ALA A 55 -12.26 -16.59 -4.66
N VAL A 56 -11.15 -16.47 -5.42
CA VAL A 56 -11.19 -16.54 -6.90
C VAL A 56 -11.75 -17.86 -7.41
N GLY A 57 -11.39 -19.02 -6.84
CA GLY A 57 -12.10 -20.30 -6.96
C GLY A 57 -12.59 -20.79 -8.35
N GLY A 58 -12.17 -20.16 -9.45
CA GLY A 58 -12.68 -20.37 -10.82
C GLY A 58 -13.88 -19.52 -11.27
N GLN A 59 -14.39 -18.58 -10.45
CA GLN A 59 -15.57 -17.77 -10.83
C GLN A 59 -15.19 -16.38 -11.37
N SER A 60 -15.69 -16.01 -12.54
CA SER A 60 -15.37 -14.74 -13.21
C SER A 60 -15.70 -13.49 -12.37
N ALA A 61 -16.76 -13.53 -11.56
CA ALA A 61 -17.13 -12.42 -10.67
C ALA A 61 -16.08 -12.17 -9.58
N HIS A 62 -15.42 -13.23 -9.09
CA HIS A 62 -14.33 -13.10 -8.13
C HIS A 62 -13.04 -12.60 -8.78
N VAL A 63 -12.81 -12.89 -10.06
CA VAL A 63 -11.70 -12.32 -10.84
C VAL A 63 -11.87 -10.80 -11.02
N ALA A 64 -13.07 -10.33 -11.40
CA ALA A 64 -13.35 -8.90 -11.53
C ALA A 64 -13.16 -8.18 -10.19
N ARG A 65 -13.70 -8.75 -9.09
CA ARG A 65 -13.49 -8.20 -7.75
C ARG A 65 -12.01 -8.12 -7.39
N LEU A 66 -11.21 -9.15 -7.69
CA LEU A 66 -9.76 -9.12 -7.44
C LEU A 66 -9.08 -7.98 -8.19
N GLN A 67 -9.44 -7.76 -9.46
CA GLN A 67 -8.89 -6.66 -10.26
C GLN A 67 -9.23 -5.30 -9.63
N ASP A 68 -10.48 -5.11 -9.22
CA ASP A 68 -10.93 -3.85 -8.61
C ASP A 68 -10.18 -3.53 -7.30
N VAL A 69 -10.00 -4.52 -6.42
CA VAL A 69 -9.29 -4.31 -5.15
C VAL A 69 -7.79 -4.10 -5.34
N VAL A 70 -7.17 -4.74 -6.35
CA VAL A 70 -5.76 -4.51 -6.71
C VAL A 70 -5.55 -3.07 -7.20
N LEU A 71 -6.47 -2.55 -8.02
CA LEU A 71 -6.43 -1.16 -8.47
C LEU A 71 -6.59 -0.20 -7.29
N ALA A 72 -7.55 -0.45 -6.41
CA ALA A 72 -7.76 0.36 -5.21
C ALA A 72 -6.52 0.41 -4.30
N ALA A 73 -5.84 -0.73 -4.10
CA ALA A 73 -4.59 -0.81 -3.34
C ALA A 73 -3.48 0.05 -3.96
N ARG A 74 -3.32 -0.01 -5.29
CA ARG A 74 -2.33 0.79 -6.03
C ARG A 74 -2.62 2.29 -5.98
N ASP A 75 -3.88 2.68 -6.14
CA ASP A 75 -4.30 4.07 -6.05
C ASP A 75 -4.07 4.64 -4.65
N GLN A 76 -4.36 3.85 -3.61
CA GLN A 76 -4.09 4.27 -2.24
C GLN A 76 -2.60 4.42 -1.97
N PHE A 77 -1.78 3.49 -2.47
CA PHE A 77 -0.34 3.59 -2.33
C PHE A 77 0.23 4.82 -3.06
N ALA A 78 -0.27 5.14 -4.27
CA ALA A 78 0.08 6.37 -4.97
C ALA A 78 -0.25 7.62 -4.14
N ARG A 79 -1.44 7.68 -3.54
CA ARG A 79 -1.82 8.77 -2.62
C ARG A 79 -0.93 8.85 -1.38
N GLN A 80 -0.49 7.72 -0.83
CA GLN A 80 0.47 7.69 0.28
C GLN A 80 1.80 8.32 -0.14
N LEU A 81 2.31 7.99 -1.32
CA LEU A 81 3.54 8.59 -1.84
C LEU A 81 3.36 10.09 -2.08
N ASP A 82 2.28 10.52 -2.73
CA ASP A 82 2.00 11.94 -2.98
C ASP A 82 1.85 12.75 -1.68
N GLY A 83 1.16 12.19 -0.67
CA GLY A 83 1.03 12.80 0.65
C GLY A 83 2.37 12.91 1.38
N SER A 84 3.25 11.92 1.19
CA SER A 84 4.62 11.95 1.72
C SER A 84 5.49 13.00 1.04
N HIS A 85 5.26 13.32 -0.24
CA HIS A 85 5.97 14.42 -0.93
C HIS A 85 5.46 15.82 -0.56
N ARG A 86 4.17 15.98 -0.23
CA ARG A 86 3.60 17.28 0.16
C ARG A 86 3.81 17.66 1.61
N ALA A 87 3.99 16.67 2.51
CA ALA A 87 4.28 16.91 3.92
C ALA A 87 5.62 17.66 4.19
N PRO A 88 6.74 17.37 3.50
CA PRO A 88 8.00 18.09 3.73
C PRO A 88 7.99 19.54 3.26
N GLU A 89 7.15 19.91 2.28
CA GLU A 89 7.09 21.29 1.77
C GLU A 89 6.34 22.26 2.70
N MET A 90 5.39 21.77 3.51
CA MET A 90 4.60 22.65 4.40
C MET A 90 5.33 23.07 5.69
N LEU A 91 6.41 22.39 6.08
CA LEU A 91 7.17 22.72 7.30
C LEU A 91 8.21 23.83 7.11
N LEU A 92 8.52 24.22 5.88
CA LEU A 92 9.50 25.29 5.58
C LEU A 92 8.86 26.67 5.33
N GLY A 93 7.53 26.76 5.26
CA GLY A 93 6.79 28.01 4.98
C GLY A 93 6.39 28.84 6.21
N GLN A 94 6.63 28.36 7.44
CA GLN A 94 6.08 28.97 8.65
C GLN A 94 7.14 29.45 9.66
N VAL A 95 8.30 29.89 9.17
CA VAL A 95 9.32 30.58 9.99
C VAL A 95 9.76 31.87 9.30
N ALA A 96 8.81 32.78 9.05
CA ALA A 96 9.09 34.19 8.76
C ALA A 96 7.83 35.04 8.95
N SER A 97 7.52 35.42 10.18
CA SER A 97 6.79 36.64 10.52
C SER A 97 7.11 37.04 11.95
#